data_AF-A0A8H4A2S5-F1
#
_entry.id   AF-A0A8H4A2S5-F1
#
_cell.length_a   1.000
_cell.length_b   1.000
_cell.length_c   1.000
_cell.angle_alpha   90.00
_cell.angle_beta   90.00
_cell.angle_gamma   90.00
#
_symmetry.space_group_name_H-M   'P 1'
#
loop_
_entity.id
_entity.type
_entity.pdbx_description
1 polymer ?
#
loop_
_entity_poly.entity_id
_entity_poly.type
_entity_poly.pdbx_seq_one_letter_code
_entity_poly.pdbx_strand_id
1 'polypeptide(L)'
;MAKLSILLFILAVITYVHAVAVNLNKRKTHKTPKTQKARDLNDPNNPITVTVQSEDMFCLFLPRNQGQDIGSSEVDAIAFCNNFSPNAPNARIFPDGLVKTMCLDSGPGYVQMTGLIDGSVYLNATDGGGQYDINAPSGAVCHGYDSFVNLIEPNNGRFCIRCCDSSATSSNLCDTSRSTDGCVNIIQGKYEDCN
;
A
#
# COMPACT_ATOMS: atom_id res chain seq x y z
N MET A 1 -69.87 31.74 -0.60
CA MET A 1 -68.92 31.03 0.30
C MET A 1 -67.83 30.31 -0.52
N ALA A 2 -67.02 31.04 -1.29
CA ALA A 2 -65.95 30.45 -2.12
C ALA A 2 -64.64 31.27 -2.13
N LYS A 3 -64.62 32.48 -1.55
CA LYS A 3 -63.44 33.36 -1.59
C LYS A 3 -62.50 33.23 -0.38
N LEU A 4 -62.94 32.66 0.73
CA LEU A 4 -62.11 32.52 1.94
C LEU A 4 -61.26 31.23 1.94
N SER A 5 -61.67 30.21 1.19
CA SER A 5 -60.96 28.92 1.13
C SER A 5 -59.73 28.97 0.23
N ILE A 6 -59.74 29.81 -0.82
CA ILE A 6 -58.62 29.95 -1.77
C ILE A 6 -57.44 30.71 -1.12
N LEU A 7 -57.70 31.66 -0.23
CA LEU A 7 -56.64 32.46 0.42
C LEU A 7 -55.85 31.64 1.46
N LEU A 8 -56.51 30.71 2.16
CA LEU A 8 -55.86 29.78 3.10
C LEU A 8 -54.97 28.76 2.38
N PHE A 9 -55.37 28.29 1.19
CA PHE A 9 -54.52 27.40 0.38
C PHE A 9 -53.26 28.12 -0.15
N ILE A 10 -53.38 29.40 -0.54
CA ILE A 10 -52.23 30.16 -1.07
C ILE A 10 -51.19 30.46 0.04
N LEU A 11 -51.61 30.82 1.26
CA LEU A 11 -50.67 31.03 2.38
C LEU A 11 -49.97 29.74 2.83
N ALA A 12 -50.66 28.59 2.79
CA ALA A 12 -50.05 27.30 3.14
C ALA A 12 -48.99 26.86 2.12
N VAL A 13 -49.19 27.14 0.82
CA VAL A 13 -48.20 26.85 -0.22
C VAL A 13 -46.99 27.79 -0.12
N ILE A 14 -47.18 29.08 0.15
CA ILE A 14 -46.07 30.06 0.25
C ILE A 14 -45.16 29.77 1.45
N THR A 15 -45.72 29.35 2.59
CA THR A 15 -44.94 28.96 3.78
C THR A 15 -44.19 27.65 3.57
N TYR A 16 -44.78 26.68 2.84
CA TYR A 16 -44.08 25.44 2.47
C TYR A 16 -42.91 25.70 1.51
N VAL A 17 -43.06 26.60 0.53
CA VAL A 17 -41.99 26.92 -0.43
C VAL A 17 -40.79 27.62 0.26
N HIS A 18 -41.01 28.44 1.28
CA HIS A 18 -39.91 29.05 2.03
C HIS A 18 -39.16 28.06 2.94
N ALA A 19 -39.83 27.02 3.46
CA ALA A 19 -39.19 26.03 4.33
C ALA A 19 -38.23 25.09 3.58
N VAL A 20 -38.39 24.91 2.27
CA VAL A 20 -37.52 24.03 1.46
C VAL A 20 -36.25 24.74 0.99
N ALA A 21 -36.18 26.07 1.06
CA ALA A 21 -35.03 26.85 0.58
C ALA A 21 -33.85 26.92 1.56
N VAL A 22 -33.86 26.16 2.67
CA VAL A 22 -32.78 26.18 3.68
C VAL A 22 -32.29 24.76 3.98
N ASN A 23 -31.85 23.97 2.98
CA ASN A 23 -30.90 22.89 3.26
C ASN A 23 -30.19 22.24 2.05
N LEU A 24 -29.74 23.02 1.06
CA LEU A 24 -28.92 22.47 -0.04
C LEU A 24 -27.78 23.43 -0.39
N ASN A 25 -26.73 23.45 0.43
CA ASN A 25 -25.32 23.64 0.01
C ASN A 25 -24.40 24.07 1.18
N LYS A 26 -24.36 23.29 2.26
CA LYS A 26 -23.07 23.01 2.89
C LYS A 26 -22.50 21.75 2.24
N ARG A 27 -22.11 21.85 0.97
CA ARG A 27 -21.03 20.99 0.47
C ARG A 27 -19.82 21.38 1.30
N LYS A 28 -19.54 20.58 2.34
CA LYS A 28 -18.16 20.44 2.81
C LYS A 28 -17.35 20.28 1.54
N THR A 29 -16.36 21.14 1.34
CA THR A 29 -15.33 20.88 0.36
C THR A 29 -14.69 19.56 0.78
N HIS A 30 -15.25 18.45 0.29
CA HIS A 30 -14.52 17.22 0.18
C HIS A 30 -13.36 17.63 -0.71
N LYS A 31 -12.21 17.91 -0.10
CA LYS A 31 -10.96 17.99 -0.83
C LYS A 31 -10.97 16.74 -1.69
N THR A 32 -11.09 16.92 -3.00
CA THR A 32 -10.81 15.85 -3.95
C THR A 32 -9.54 15.19 -3.44
N PRO A 33 -9.51 13.86 -3.22
CA PRO A 33 -8.26 13.19 -2.93
C PRO A 33 -7.30 13.70 -4.00
N LYS A 34 -6.16 14.26 -3.59
CA LYS A 34 -5.13 14.62 -4.57
C LYS A 34 -4.94 13.34 -5.38
N THR A 35 -5.33 13.34 -6.65
CA THR A 35 -4.94 12.28 -7.57
C THR A 35 -3.42 12.26 -7.48
N GLN A 36 -2.87 11.31 -6.74
CA GLN A 36 -1.43 11.19 -6.61
C GLN A 36 -0.96 10.89 -8.02
N LYS A 37 -0.35 11.89 -8.66
CA LYS A 37 0.23 11.74 -9.99
C LYS A 37 1.13 10.50 -9.93
N ALA A 38 0.88 9.54 -10.80
CA ALA A 38 1.71 8.34 -10.90
C ALA A 38 3.18 8.77 -10.96
N ARG A 39 4.01 8.19 -10.09
CA ARG A 39 5.45 8.46 -10.06
C ARG A 39 6.08 7.91 -11.35
N ASP A 40 7.12 8.58 -11.83
CA ASP A 40 7.88 8.10 -13.00
C ASP A 40 8.71 6.87 -12.58
N LEU A 41 8.49 5.74 -13.25
CA LEU A 41 9.20 4.49 -13.00
C LEU A 41 10.72 4.62 -13.17
N ASN A 42 11.16 5.58 -13.99
CA ASN A 42 12.57 5.81 -14.29
C ASN A 42 13.20 6.91 -13.43
N ASP A 43 12.47 7.52 -12.49
CA ASP A 43 13.02 8.58 -11.64
C ASP A 43 14.02 7.99 -10.62
N PRO A 44 15.33 8.33 -10.72
CA PRO A 44 16.33 7.81 -9.80
C PRO A 44 16.14 8.29 -8.36
N ASN A 45 15.39 9.38 -8.14
CA ASN A 45 15.10 9.88 -6.79
C ASN A 45 13.87 9.22 -6.18
N ASN A 46 13.08 8.50 -6.98
CA ASN A 46 11.84 7.86 -6.57
C ASN A 46 11.78 6.45 -7.16
N PRO A 47 12.58 5.49 -6.68
CA PRO A 47 12.49 4.13 -7.20
C PRO A 47 11.22 3.44 -6.70
N ILE A 48 10.36 3.07 -7.64
CA ILE A 48 9.00 2.53 -7.38
C ILE A 48 8.80 1.12 -7.93
N THR A 49 9.89 0.45 -8.28
CA THR A 49 9.87 -0.90 -8.85
C THR A 49 10.60 -1.86 -7.92
N VAL A 50 9.92 -2.92 -7.50
CA VAL A 50 10.51 -4.06 -6.79
C VAL A 50 10.58 -5.27 -7.71
N THR A 51 11.37 -6.27 -7.34
CA THR A 51 11.48 -7.54 -8.05
C THR A 51 11.85 -8.64 -7.06
N VAL A 52 11.45 -9.88 -7.34
CA VAL A 52 11.85 -11.06 -6.58
C VAL A 52 12.29 -12.10 -7.61
N GLN A 53 13.58 -12.45 -7.64
CA GLN A 53 14.12 -13.43 -8.59
C GLN A 53 14.88 -14.56 -7.89
N SER A 54 15.64 -14.24 -6.84
CA SER A 54 16.39 -15.22 -6.06
C SER A 54 16.65 -14.71 -4.64
N GLU A 55 17.25 -15.54 -3.80
CA GLU A 55 17.75 -15.10 -2.48
C GLU A 55 18.85 -14.05 -2.61
N ASP A 56 19.66 -14.09 -3.68
CA ASP A 56 20.67 -13.07 -3.98
C ASP A 56 20.11 -11.83 -4.67
N MET A 57 18.85 -11.85 -5.10
CA MET A 57 18.24 -10.73 -5.78
C MET A 57 16.73 -10.67 -5.47
N PHE A 58 16.39 -9.80 -4.54
CA PHE A 58 15.03 -9.39 -4.28
C PHE A 58 15.00 -7.96 -3.74
N CYS A 59 13.82 -7.35 -3.80
CA CYS A 59 13.60 -6.00 -3.32
C CYS A 59 12.37 -5.94 -2.40
N LEU A 60 12.36 -4.92 -1.54
CA LEU A 60 11.24 -4.54 -0.68
C LEU A 60 11.00 -3.04 -0.84
N PHE A 61 9.77 -2.61 -0.63
CA PHE A 61 9.50 -1.23 -0.28
C PHE A 61 9.81 -1.02 1.19
N LEU A 62 10.53 0.06 1.47
CA LEU A 62 10.82 0.53 2.83
C LEU A 62 10.56 2.05 2.89
N PRO A 63 10.45 2.62 4.09
CA PRO A 63 10.37 4.06 4.24
C PRO A 63 11.55 4.76 3.56
N ARG A 64 11.31 5.94 2.99
CA ARG A 64 12.36 6.72 2.32
C ARG A 64 13.46 7.15 3.27
N ASN A 65 13.07 7.50 4.49
CA ASN A 65 13.96 7.99 5.54
C ASN A 65 14.02 6.97 6.66
N GLN A 66 15.22 6.85 7.23
CA GLN A 66 15.48 5.95 8.36
C GLN A 66 14.60 6.31 9.56
N GLY A 67 14.14 5.29 10.29
CA GLY A 67 13.41 5.45 11.55
C GLY A 67 11.95 5.86 11.41
N GLN A 68 11.38 5.82 10.20
CA GLN A 68 9.95 6.07 9.98
C GLN A 68 9.10 4.82 10.23
N ASP A 69 7.83 5.04 10.58
CA ASP A 69 6.81 4.00 10.64
C ASP A 69 6.36 3.60 9.24
N ILE A 70 6.05 2.33 9.03
CA ILE A 70 5.60 1.76 7.76
C ILE A 70 4.32 2.46 7.29
N GLY A 71 3.28 2.48 8.13
CA GLY A 71 2.01 3.13 7.80
C GLY A 71 2.13 4.64 7.49
N SER A 72 3.08 5.33 8.12
CA SER A 72 3.32 6.78 7.87
C SER A 72 4.02 7.06 6.54
N SER A 73 4.70 6.06 5.98
CA SER A 73 5.56 6.18 4.79
C SER A 73 4.93 5.58 3.52
N GLU A 74 3.73 5.03 3.61
CA GLU A 74 2.99 4.41 2.49
C GLU A 74 2.95 5.28 1.23
N VAL A 75 2.91 6.61 1.38
CA VAL A 75 2.80 7.54 0.25
C VAL A 75 4.11 7.80 -0.48
N ASP A 76 5.25 7.66 0.17
CA ASP A 76 6.56 8.08 -0.36
C ASP A 76 7.68 7.04 -0.23
N ALA A 77 7.34 5.83 0.24
CA ALA A 77 8.20 4.66 0.26
C ALA A 77 8.87 4.40 -1.10
N ILE A 78 10.02 3.74 -1.03
CA ILE A 78 10.90 3.50 -2.17
C ILE A 78 11.45 2.08 -2.13
N ALA A 79 11.84 1.57 -3.28
CA ALA A 79 12.41 0.24 -3.41
C ALA A 79 13.86 0.18 -2.89
N PHE A 80 14.14 -0.86 -2.12
CA PHE A 80 15.47 -1.31 -1.73
C PHE A 80 15.66 -2.75 -2.18
N CYS A 81 16.84 -3.11 -2.65
CA CYS A 81 17.20 -4.47 -3.03
C CYS A 81 18.47 -4.93 -2.30
N ASN A 82 18.66 -6.24 -2.17
CA ASN A 82 19.91 -6.77 -1.59
C ASN A 82 21.10 -6.65 -2.54
N ASN A 83 20.87 -6.65 -3.84
CA ASN A 83 21.87 -6.39 -4.88
C ASN A 83 21.29 -5.53 -6.00
N PHE A 84 22.18 -4.99 -6.84
CA PHE A 84 21.77 -4.28 -8.04
C PHE A 84 20.93 -5.20 -8.96
N SER A 85 19.83 -4.66 -9.49
CA SER A 85 18.97 -5.38 -10.41
C SER A 85 18.62 -4.50 -11.62
N PRO A 86 18.79 -4.99 -12.86
CA PRO A 86 18.32 -4.27 -14.04
C PRO A 86 16.78 -4.14 -14.08
N ASN A 87 16.06 -4.99 -13.34
CA ASN A 87 14.60 -4.96 -13.24
C ASN A 87 14.11 -3.90 -12.23
N ALA A 88 15.00 -3.38 -11.38
CA ALA A 88 14.75 -2.31 -10.43
C ALA A 88 15.99 -1.37 -10.37
N PRO A 89 16.36 -0.71 -11.48
CA PRO A 89 17.69 -0.12 -11.67
C PRO A 89 17.97 1.07 -10.74
N ASN A 90 16.92 1.72 -10.24
CA ASN A 90 17.02 2.88 -9.34
C ASN A 90 16.87 2.51 -7.86
N ALA A 91 16.59 1.24 -7.53
CA ALA A 91 16.40 0.83 -6.16
C ALA A 91 17.68 1.04 -5.34
N ARG A 92 17.50 1.40 -4.07
CA ARG A 92 18.62 1.51 -3.12
C ARG A 92 19.10 0.12 -2.74
N ILE A 93 20.31 0.02 -2.20
CA ILE A 93 20.77 -1.24 -1.59
C ILE A 93 20.30 -1.27 -0.13
N PHE A 94 19.86 -2.44 0.34
CA PHE A 94 19.55 -2.62 1.76
C PHE A 94 20.76 -2.21 2.62
N PRO A 95 20.53 -1.51 3.74
CA PRO A 95 21.57 -1.32 4.73
C PRO A 95 22.13 -2.65 5.21
N ASP A 96 23.45 -2.74 5.37
CA ASP A 96 24.13 -3.94 5.85
C ASP A 96 23.52 -4.41 7.19
N GLY A 97 23.22 -5.71 7.25
CA GLY A 97 22.65 -6.33 8.45
C GLY A 97 21.14 -6.16 8.61
N LEU A 98 20.45 -5.39 7.76
CA LEU A 98 18.99 -5.26 7.80
C LEU A 98 18.30 -6.61 7.58
N VAL A 99 18.66 -7.34 6.51
CA VAL A 99 18.08 -8.65 6.21
C VAL A 99 18.89 -9.73 6.93
N LYS A 100 18.20 -10.62 7.67
CA LYS A 100 18.82 -11.68 8.48
C LYS A 100 18.62 -13.07 7.88
N THR A 101 17.43 -13.33 7.35
CA THR A 101 17.09 -14.56 6.62
C THR A 101 16.25 -14.18 5.41
N MET A 102 16.27 -15.02 4.38
CA MET A 102 15.49 -14.82 3.16
C MET A 102 15.18 -16.19 2.56
N CYS A 103 13.90 -16.52 2.50
CA CYS A 103 13.40 -17.79 1.99
C CYS A 103 12.60 -17.52 0.71
N LEU A 104 13.14 -17.95 -0.43
CA LEU A 104 12.43 -17.86 -1.71
C LEU A 104 11.39 -18.99 -1.82
N ASP A 105 10.19 -18.65 -2.28
CA ASP A 105 9.19 -19.65 -2.67
C ASP A 105 8.37 -19.16 -3.87
N SER A 106 7.69 -20.08 -4.55
CA SER A 106 6.85 -19.76 -5.70
C SER A 106 5.73 -20.77 -5.85
N GLY A 107 4.66 -20.35 -6.50
CA GLY A 107 3.54 -21.22 -6.83
C GLY A 107 2.83 -20.74 -8.10
N PRO A 108 1.65 -21.32 -8.41
CA PRO A 108 0.88 -20.91 -9.57
C PRO A 108 0.59 -19.39 -9.55
N GLY A 109 1.21 -18.67 -10.48
CA GLY A 109 1.02 -17.25 -10.69
C GLY A 109 1.68 -16.33 -9.66
N TYR A 110 2.52 -16.82 -8.75
CA TYR A 110 3.23 -15.97 -7.80
C TYR A 110 4.67 -16.39 -7.51
N VAL A 111 5.47 -15.40 -7.14
CA VAL A 111 6.78 -15.56 -6.48
C VAL A 111 6.75 -14.78 -5.17
N GLN A 112 7.45 -15.26 -4.15
CA GLN A 112 7.53 -14.57 -2.86
C GLN A 112 8.92 -14.67 -2.24
N MET A 113 9.20 -13.71 -1.38
CA MET A 113 10.31 -13.74 -0.44
C MET A 113 9.76 -13.48 0.96
N THR A 114 10.09 -14.36 1.89
CA THR A 114 9.75 -14.23 3.32
C THR A 114 11.02 -14.31 4.16
N GLY A 115 11.08 -13.65 5.31
CA GLY A 115 12.27 -13.73 6.13
C GLY A 115 12.26 -12.81 7.34
N LEU A 116 13.42 -12.73 7.97
CA LEU A 116 13.67 -11.92 9.14
C LEU A 116 14.47 -10.66 8.79
N ILE A 117 14.16 -9.58 9.50
CA ILE A 117 14.92 -8.33 9.49
C ILE A 117 15.36 -7.95 10.91
N ASP A 118 16.43 -7.18 10.99
CA ASP A 118 16.73 -6.36 12.16
C ASP A 118 16.17 -4.94 11.94
N GLY A 119 14.98 -4.69 12.47
CA GLY A 119 14.29 -3.40 12.33
C GLY A 119 15.10 -2.22 12.87
N SER A 120 16.01 -2.44 13.83
CA SER A 120 16.82 -1.37 14.43
C SER A 120 17.85 -0.76 13.47
N VAL A 121 18.20 -1.47 12.40
CA VAL A 121 19.17 -1.03 11.40
C VAL A 121 18.65 0.17 10.59
N TYR A 122 17.35 0.17 10.24
CA TYR A 122 16.81 1.17 9.31
C TYR A 122 15.41 1.70 9.64
N LEU A 123 14.63 0.97 10.43
CA LEU A 123 13.20 1.21 10.64
C LEU A 123 12.96 1.76 12.05
N ASN A 124 11.73 2.22 12.33
CA ASN A 124 11.32 2.36 13.71
C ASN A 124 11.15 0.96 14.32
N ALA A 125 12.11 0.53 15.14
CA ALA A 125 12.10 -0.81 15.73
C ALA A 125 10.89 -1.10 16.65
N THR A 126 10.16 -0.08 17.11
CA THR A 126 8.95 -0.26 17.92
C THR A 126 7.67 -0.29 17.08
N ASP A 127 7.75 -0.02 15.78
CA ASP A 127 6.59 -0.04 14.90
C ASP A 127 6.05 -1.47 14.71
N GLY A 128 4.73 -1.60 14.82
CA GLY A 128 3.99 -2.85 14.61
C GLY A 128 3.98 -3.32 13.16
N GLY A 129 4.30 -2.42 12.23
CA GLY A 129 4.41 -2.71 10.82
C GLY A 129 3.23 -2.21 9.99
N GLY A 130 3.22 -2.63 8.73
CA GLY A 130 2.21 -2.22 7.76
C GLY A 130 2.44 -2.87 6.40
N GLN A 131 1.74 -2.36 5.40
CA GLN A 131 1.72 -2.91 4.05
C GLN A 131 2.03 -1.83 3.01
N TYR A 132 2.84 -2.21 2.03
CA TYR A 132 2.95 -1.52 0.75
C TYR A 132 2.35 -2.42 -0.35
N ASP A 133 1.67 -1.81 -1.30
CA ASP A 133 1.03 -2.50 -2.41
C ASP A 133 0.87 -1.57 -3.62
N ILE A 134 0.13 -2.02 -4.64
CA ILE A 134 -0.12 -1.27 -5.87
C ILE A 134 -0.80 0.10 -5.67
N ASN A 135 -1.47 0.31 -4.53
CA ASN A 135 -2.15 1.56 -4.20
C ASN A 135 -1.22 2.56 -3.52
N ALA A 136 -0.24 2.08 -2.76
CA ALA A 136 0.64 2.90 -1.95
C ALA A 136 2.03 2.26 -1.80
N PRO A 137 3.09 2.90 -2.34
CA PRO A 137 3.10 4.26 -2.91
C PRO A 137 2.59 4.33 -4.37
N SER A 138 2.03 5.47 -4.78
CA SER A 138 1.43 5.62 -6.13
C SER A 138 2.40 5.24 -7.25
N GLY A 139 1.94 4.36 -8.14
CA GLY A 139 2.70 3.82 -9.26
C GLY A 139 3.68 2.70 -8.90
N ALA A 140 3.65 2.19 -7.66
CA ALA A 140 4.45 1.04 -7.27
C ALA A 140 4.12 -0.19 -8.11
N VAL A 141 5.16 -0.91 -8.53
CA VAL A 141 5.03 -2.14 -9.31
C VAL A 141 6.00 -3.21 -8.83
N CYS A 142 5.61 -4.47 -8.95
CA CYS A 142 6.56 -5.57 -8.98
C CYS A 142 6.83 -5.95 -10.44
N HIS A 143 8.10 -5.91 -10.84
CA HIS A 143 8.51 -6.13 -12.22
C HIS A 143 8.01 -7.48 -12.76
N GLY A 144 7.20 -7.42 -13.84
CA GLY A 144 6.67 -8.61 -14.51
C GLY A 144 5.39 -9.18 -13.89
N TYR A 145 4.80 -8.52 -12.90
CA TYR A 145 3.59 -8.98 -12.19
C TYR A 145 2.51 -7.88 -12.17
N ASP A 146 1.26 -8.29 -12.00
CA ASP A 146 0.09 -7.40 -12.06
C ASP A 146 -0.24 -6.78 -10.69
N SER A 147 0.10 -7.48 -9.61
CA SER A 147 -0.03 -6.95 -8.25
C SER A 147 1.09 -7.45 -7.35
N PHE A 148 1.20 -6.83 -6.18
CA PHE A 148 2.05 -7.31 -5.11
C PHE A 148 1.47 -6.90 -3.76
N VAL A 149 1.91 -7.61 -2.73
CA VAL A 149 1.79 -7.19 -1.33
C VAL A 149 3.15 -7.31 -0.69
N ASN A 150 3.56 -6.27 0.04
CA ASN A 150 4.80 -6.26 0.81
C ASN A 150 4.49 -5.79 2.23
N LEU A 151 4.66 -6.66 3.21
CA LEU A 151 4.52 -6.30 4.62
C LEU A 151 5.87 -6.29 5.31
N ILE A 152 6.04 -5.32 6.21
CA ILE A 152 7.23 -5.13 7.03
C ILE A 152 6.75 -5.02 8.47
N GLU A 153 7.31 -5.82 9.37
CA GLU A 153 6.95 -5.89 10.80
C GLU A 153 8.20 -5.64 11.66
N PRO A 154 8.63 -4.37 11.86
CA PRO A 154 9.90 -4.05 12.50
C PRO A 154 10.05 -4.62 13.91
N ASN A 155 9.02 -4.49 14.74
CA ASN A 155 9.01 -4.99 16.12
C ASN A 155 9.01 -6.52 16.23
N ASN A 156 8.47 -7.22 15.24
CA ASN A 156 8.43 -8.67 15.14
C ASN A 156 9.62 -9.22 14.35
N GLY A 157 10.48 -8.35 13.80
CA GLY A 157 11.68 -8.72 13.05
C GLY A 157 11.38 -9.47 11.76
N ARG A 158 10.25 -9.19 11.10
CA ARG A 158 9.76 -9.96 9.95
C ARG A 158 9.51 -9.10 8.73
N PHE A 159 9.67 -9.71 7.55
CA PHE A 159 9.24 -9.15 6.28
C PHE A 159 8.68 -10.24 5.37
N CYS A 160 7.84 -9.82 4.44
CA CYS A 160 7.33 -10.66 3.37
C CYS A 160 6.95 -9.82 2.17
N ILE A 161 7.20 -10.34 0.98
CA ILE A 161 6.74 -9.79 -0.29
C ILE A 161 6.27 -10.93 -1.18
N ARG A 162 5.14 -10.74 -1.86
CA ARG A 162 4.65 -11.64 -2.91
C ARG A 162 4.25 -10.81 -4.11
N CYS A 163 4.71 -11.22 -5.28
CA CYS A 163 4.31 -10.66 -6.57
C CYS A 163 3.39 -11.65 -7.28
N CYS A 164 2.25 -11.16 -7.77
CA CYS A 164 1.18 -11.99 -8.33
C CYS A 164 0.86 -11.57 -9.77
N ASP A 165 0.74 -12.55 -10.65
CA ASP A 165 0.21 -12.34 -11.99
C ASP A 165 -1.32 -12.18 -11.94
N SER A 166 -1.95 -12.04 -13.10
CA SER A 166 -3.40 -11.88 -13.23
C SER A 166 -4.18 -13.02 -12.58
N SER A 167 -3.68 -14.26 -12.66
CA SER A 167 -4.36 -15.44 -12.11
C SER A 167 -4.30 -15.47 -10.58
N ALA A 168 -3.13 -15.21 -10.01
CA ALA A 168 -2.93 -15.14 -8.56
C ALA A 168 -3.62 -13.91 -7.95
N THR A 169 -3.60 -12.79 -8.67
CA THR A 169 -4.34 -11.57 -8.29
C THR A 169 -5.84 -11.81 -8.25
N SER A 170 -6.40 -12.41 -9.30
CA SER A 170 -7.84 -12.74 -9.36
C SER A 170 -8.27 -13.76 -8.31
N SER A 171 -7.32 -14.56 -7.80
CA SER A 171 -7.54 -15.54 -6.74
C SER A 171 -7.24 -14.99 -5.34
N ASN A 172 -6.98 -13.69 -5.22
CA ASN A 172 -6.68 -12.99 -3.96
C ASN A 172 -5.43 -13.52 -3.22
N LEU A 173 -4.42 -14.00 -3.95
CA LEU A 173 -3.15 -14.44 -3.33
C LEU A 173 -2.24 -13.27 -2.92
N CYS A 174 -2.49 -12.08 -3.44
CA CYS A 174 -1.88 -10.81 -3.04
C CYS A 174 -2.96 -9.88 -2.44
N ASP A 175 -3.51 -10.26 -1.29
CA ASP A 175 -4.59 -9.52 -0.61
C ASP A 175 -4.12 -8.18 -0.02
N THR A 176 -4.59 -7.07 -0.59
CA THR A 176 -4.28 -5.69 -0.19
C THR A 176 -5.26 -5.10 0.82
N SER A 177 -6.26 -5.87 1.28
CA SER A 177 -7.32 -5.36 2.17
C SER A 177 -7.01 -5.51 3.67
N ARG A 178 -5.88 -6.14 4.01
CA ARG A 178 -5.52 -6.61 5.36
C ARG A 178 -4.15 -6.09 5.80
N SER A 179 -3.97 -4.78 5.71
CA SER A 179 -2.67 -4.09 5.80
C SER A 179 -1.96 -4.21 7.16
N THR A 180 -2.68 -4.56 8.23
CA THR A 180 -2.13 -4.70 9.60
C THR A 180 -2.12 -6.13 10.13
N ASP A 181 -2.59 -7.09 9.32
CA ASP A 181 -2.73 -8.47 9.77
C ASP A 181 -1.38 -9.19 9.85
N GLY A 182 -0.37 -8.65 9.18
CA GLY A 182 0.99 -9.13 9.32
C GLY A 182 1.36 -10.30 8.40
N CYS A 183 2.65 -10.57 8.35
CA CYS A 183 3.25 -11.39 7.30
C CYS A 183 2.74 -12.83 7.31
N VAL A 184 2.75 -13.47 8.46
CA VAL A 184 2.32 -14.88 8.61
C VAL A 184 0.85 -15.11 8.27
N ASN A 185 0.02 -14.07 8.32
CA ASN A 185 -1.41 -14.14 8.03
C ASN A 185 -1.75 -13.86 6.57
N ILE A 186 -0.89 -13.13 5.84
CA ILE A 186 -1.10 -12.75 4.43
C ILE A 186 -0.26 -13.61 3.48
N ILE A 187 1.00 -13.82 3.81
CA ILE A 187 1.94 -14.64 3.04
C ILE A 187 2.40 -15.81 3.92
N GLN A 188 1.75 -16.95 3.74
CA GLN A 188 2.25 -18.21 4.27
C GLN A 188 3.59 -18.55 3.63
N GLY A 189 4.53 -19.07 4.42
CA GLY A 189 5.87 -19.40 3.97
C GLY A 189 6.81 -19.70 5.14
N LYS A 190 8.07 -19.95 4.81
CA LYS A 190 9.15 -20.12 5.79
C LYS A 190 9.76 -18.74 6.12
N TYR A 191 10.08 -18.49 7.38
CA TYR A 191 10.67 -17.20 7.81
C TYR A 191 12.03 -17.37 8.48
N GLU A 192 12.23 -18.44 9.25
CA GLU A 192 13.42 -18.64 10.08
C GLU A 192 14.40 -19.68 9.52
N ASP A 193 13.88 -20.74 8.90
CA ASP A 193 14.67 -21.83 8.31
C ASP A 193 14.26 -22.01 6.85
N CYS A 194 15.16 -21.68 5.92
CA CYS A 194 14.89 -21.67 4.49
C CYS A 194 15.31 -22.97 3.78
N ASN A 195 15.89 -23.93 4.52
CA ASN A 195 16.34 -25.22 3.98
C ASN A 195 15.20 -26.23 3.78
#